data_AF-A0A2E5RMI2-F1
#
_entry.id   AF-A0A2E5RMI2-F1
#
_cell.length_a   1.000
_cell.length_b   1.000
_cell.length_c   1.000
_cell.angle_alpha   90.00
_cell.angle_beta   90.00
_cell.angle_gamma   90.00
#
_symmetry.space_group_name_H-M   'P 1'
#
loop_
_entity.id
_entity.type
_entity.pdbx_description
1 polymer ?
#
loop_
_entity_poly.entity_id
_entity_poly.type
_entity_poly.pdbx_seq_one_letter_code
_entity_poly.pdbx_strand_id
1 'polypeptide(L)'
;MSRITIIAVFTALSFNLSYAQTIKSYEFQINSNNVRITVSGCKDLVLEGNWDKGIYNKAACLQFFKNSSGEIFAFSARKYKEFDIFEEGMSSKEFLNSFYNTDSSFISNSGSAVIETVEKTISYIIYRIKAGTNENYMLYGIKGTSAIMIQVGGYDYSKEKSKLILLSNFRKIKVLENDGVSSYSYSLDNGKLFVQGDNLHSFSLDGKWEKSHYMESSRQQFFKNQLNDNLGISVLSTHSYKHISKSGIKGVLQHYRWEKKFHKRTTKLQAETLFVNEKKSFLIYKLNAKTPNYYLIYRVGDLIYKISLASLNMQEQDKIKYLKNIAKQLK
;
A
#
# COMPACT_ATOMS: atom_id res chain seq x y z
N MET A 1 -19.90 19.13 38.73
CA MET A 1 -19.93 19.32 37.26
C MET A 1 -18.51 19.59 36.75
N SER A 2 -17.73 18.56 36.40
CA SER A 2 -16.32 18.75 35.98
C SER A 2 -15.73 17.54 35.23
N ARG A 3 -16.46 16.97 34.26
CA ARG A 3 -16.03 15.75 33.53
C ARG A 3 -15.90 15.87 32.01
N ILE A 4 -16.09 17.06 31.43
CA ILE A 4 -16.08 17.25 29.97
C ILE A 4 -14.84 18.04 29.47
N THR A 5 -14.12 18.74 30.35
CA THR A 5 -13.06 19.68 29.94
C THR A 5 -11.71 19.03 29.56
N ILE A 6 -11.44 17.76 29.89
CA ILE A 6 -10.11 17.16 29.66
C ILE A 6 -10.00 16.39 28.34
N ILE A 7 -11.12 16.00 27.71
CA ILE A 7 -11.09 15.59 26.30
C ILE A 7 -10.68 16.79 25.43
N ALA A 8 -10.95 18.02 25.89
CA ALA A 8 -10.66 19.23 25.13
C ALA A 8 -9.16 19.56 24.98
N VAL A 9 -8.28 19.07 25.87
CA VAL A 9 -6.84 19.39 25.81
C VAL A 9 -6.11 18.62 24.69
N PHE A 10 -6.74 17.61 24.09
CA PHE A 10 -6.26 17.00 22.85
C PHE A 10 -7.11 17.40 21.62
N THR A 11 -8.01 18.39 21.75
CA THR A 11 -8.95 18.80 20.67
C THR A 11 -8.59 20.07 19.90
N ALA A 12 -7.48 20.74 20.19
CA ALA A 12 -7.09 21.94 19.43
C ALA A 12 -5.64 21.87 19.00
N LEU A 13 -5.32 21.01 18.05
CA LEU A 13 -3.99 21.02 17.41
C LEU A 13 -4.14 20.45 16.00
N SER A 14 -4.62 21.30 15.11
CA SER A 14 -5.02 20.95 13.77
C SER A 14 -4.93 22.19 12.91
N PHE A 15 -4.10 22.10 11.89
CA PHE A 15 -3.85 23.12 10.89
C PHE A 15 -5.14 23.76 10.38
N ASN A 16 -5.13 25.09 10.22
CA ASN A 16 -6.06 25.79 9.34
C ASN A 16 -5.71 25.41 7.89
N LEU A 17 -6.13 24.21 7.48
CA LEU A 17 -6.08 23.75 6.10
C LEU A 17 -7.42 24.06 5.45
N SER A 18 -7.44 24.95 4.47
CA SER A 18 -8.65 25.23 3.68
C SER A 18 -9.13 23.95 3.00
N TYR A 19 -10.32 23.49 3.38
CA TYR A 19 -10.88 22.20 3.01
C TYR A 19 -11.38 22.16 1.56
N ALA A 20 -10.76 21.32 0.73
CA ALA A 20 -11.38 20.76 -0.48
C ALA A 20 -11.98 19.37 -0.15
N GLN A 21 -13.11 19.05 -0.79
CA GLN A 21 -13.96 17.88 -0.51
C GLN A 21 -13.20 16.54 -0.41
N THR A 22 -13.49 15.80 0.65
CA THR A 22 -12.87 14.53 1.02
C THR A 22 -13.36 13.38 0.13
N ILE A 23 -12.51 12.86 -0.75
CA ILE A 23 -12.70 11.52 -1.31
C ILE A 23 -12.36 10.54 -0.18
N LYS A 24 -13.36 9.90 0.44
CA LYS A 24 -13.12 8.92 1.52
C LYS A 24 -12.30 7.75 0.98
N SER A 25 -11.05 7.65 1.40
CA SER A 25 -10.13 6.57 1.05
C SER A 25 -10.27 5.33 1.95
N TYR A 26 -11.22 5.36 2.90
CA TYR A 26 -11.47 4.29 3.86
C TYR A 26 -12.92 4.22 4.35
N GLU A 27 -13.32 3.03 4.79
CA GLU A 27 -14.63 2.71 5.35
C GLU A 27 -14.52 1.95 6.67
N PHE A 28 -15.56 2.06 7.51
CA PHE A 28 -15.67 1.32 8.76
C PHE A 28 -16.90 0.41 8.75
N GLN A 29 -16.73 -0.83 9.18
CA GLN A 29 -17.81 -1.72 9.55
C GLN A 29 -17.66 -2.07 11.03
N ILE A 30 -18.70 -1.78 11.82
CA ILE A 30 -18.70 -2.02 13.26
C ILE A 30 -19.62 -3.21 13.51
N ASN A 31 -19.06 -4.26 14.06
CA ASN A 31 -19.79 -5.45 14.50
C ASN A 31 -19.78 -5.49 16.02
N SER A 32 -20.59 -6.38 16.61
CA SER A 32 -20.67 -6.54 18.07
C SER A 32 -19.31 -6.84 18.72
N ASN A 33 -18.38 -7.46 17.97
CA ASN A 33 -17.12 -7.98 18.52
C ASN A 33 -15.86 -7.42 17.84
N ASN A 34 -15.99 -6.55 16.83
CA ASN A 34 -14.84 -5.93 16.17
C ASN A 34 -15.22 -4.66 15.39
N VAL A 35 -14.19 -3.87 15.09
CA VAL A 35 -14.22 -2.82 14.07
C VAL A 35 -13.34 -3.26 12.91
N ARG A 36 -13.93 -3.37 11.73
CA ARG A 36 -13.20 -3.54 10.47
C ARG A 36 -13.01 -2.19 9.80
N ILE A 37 -11.76 -1.90 9.41
CA ILE A 37 -11.38 -0.70 8.68
C ILE A 37 -10.85 -1.15 7.31
N THR A 38 -11.55 -0.77 6.26
CA THR A 38 -11.14 -1.05 4.88
C THR A 38 -10.50 0.21 4.33
N VAL A 39 -9.23 0.12 3.92
CA VAL A 39 -8.49 1.21 3.29
C VAL A 39 -8.15 0.77 1.88
N SER A 40 -8.45 1.59 0.88
CA SER A 40 -8.16 1.24 -0.52
C SER A 40 -6.67 0.92 -0.70
N GLY A 41 -6.36 -0.22 -1.33
CA GLY A 41 -4.99 -0.69 -1.55
C GLY A 41 -4.32 -1.33 -0.33
N CYS A 42 -5.02 -1.46 0.81
CA CYS A 42 -4.54 -2.16 2.00
C CYS A 42 -5.38 -3.41 2.29
N LYS A 43 -4.83 -4.33 3.08
CA LYS A 43 -5.63 -5.38 3.71
C LYS A 43 -6.52 -4.74 4.77
N ASP A 44 -7.75 -5.23 4.90
CA ASP A 44 -8.65 -4.84 5.99
C ASP A 44 -7.94 -4.93 7.33
N LEU A 45 -8.06 -3.87 8.11
CA LEU A 45 -7.65 -3.84 9.50
C LEU A 45 -8.82 -4.33 10.34
N VAL A 46 -8.57 -5.28 11.23
CA VAL A 46 -9.58 -5.74 12.18
C VAL A 46 -9.09 -5.42 13.58
N LEU A 47 -9.84 -4.56 14.25
CA LEU A 47 -9.66 -4.23 15.65
C LEU A 47 -10.65 -5.07 16.45
N GLU A 48 -10.15 -6.14 17.07
CA GLU A 48 -10.97 -7.03 17.90
C GLU A 48 -11.46 -6.32 19.18
N GLY A 49 -12.62 -6.73 19.66
CA GLY A 49 -13.27 -6.21 20.85
C GLY A 49 -14.47 -5.32 20.55
N ASN A 50 -15.13 -4.89 21.61
CA ASN A 50 -16.35 -4.09 21.53
C ASN A 50 -15.96 -2.61 21.56
N TRP A 51 -16.12 -1.93 20.43
CA TRP A 51 -15.73 -0.53 20.27
C TRP A 51 -16.91 0.32 19.84
N ASP A 52 -17.14 1.39 20.58
CA ASP A 52 -18.12 2.40 20.25
C ASP A 52 -17.49 3.47 19.37
N LYS A 53 -18.17 3.83 18.29
CA LYS A 53 -17.74 4.92 17.41
C LYS A 53 -17.87 6.26 18.14
N GLY A 54 -16.76 6.95 18.31
CA GLY A 54 -16.69 8.27 18.91
C GLY A 54 -16.85 9.41 17.90
N ILE A 55 -16.43 10.60 18.34
CA ILE A 55 -16.46 11.84 17.55
C ILE A 55 -15.42 11.75 16.42
N TYR A 56 -15.77 12.30 15.26
CA TYR A 56 -14.79 12.59 14.20
C TYR A 56 -14.16 13.95 14.44
N ASN A 57 -12.83 13.98 14.64
CA ASN A 57 -12.08 15.23 14.70
C ASN A 57 -11.80 15.69 13.26
N LYS A 58 -12.54 16.71 12.80
CA LYS A 58 -12.38 17.26 11.45
C LYS A 58 -10.99 17.78 11.16
N ALA A 59 -10.32 18.26 12.20
CA ALA A 59 -9.15 19.08 12.06
C ALA A 59 -7.87 18.21 12.10
N ALA A 60 -7.88 17.13 12.88
CA ALA A 60 -6.91 16.04 12.79
C ALA A 60 -7.27 14.96 11.75
N CYS A 61 -8.47 15.07 11.15
CA CYS A 61 -9.06 14.07 10.26
C CYS A 61 -9.16 12.65 10.87
N LEU A 62 -9.27 12.52 12.19
CA LEU A 62 -9.27 11.25 12.91
C LEU A 62 -10.69 10.83 13.31
N GLN A 63 -11.06 9.59 13.01
CA GLN A 63 -12.22 8.94 13.60
C GLN A 63 -11.83 8.24 14.88
N PHE A 64 -12.44 8.62 16.01
CA PHE A 64 -12.20 8.01 17.31
C PHE A 64 -13.13 6.82 17.58
N PHE A 65 -12.65 5.90 18.38
CA PHE A 65 -13.33 4.72 18.91
C PHE A 65 -12.94 4.56 20.38
N LYS A 66 -13.88 4.05 21.19
CA LYS A 66 -13.64 3.81 22.61
C LYS A 66 -14.25 2.47 23.02
N ASN A 67 -13.56 1.70 23.85
CA ASN A 67 -14.13 0.48 24.42
C ASN A 67 -14.57 0.67 25.88
N SER A 68 -15.23 -0.35 26.44
CA SER A 68 -15.73 -0.35 27.82
C SER A 68 -14.63 -0.21 28.87
N SER A 69 -13.39 -0.60 28.55
CA SER A 69 -12.23 -0.43 29.42
C SER A 69 -11.65 0.99 29.40
N GLY A 70 -12.21 1.89 28.59
CA GLY A 70 -11.73 3.26 28.45
C GLY A 70 -10.50 3.42 27.56
N GLU A 71 -10.12 2.37 26.81
CA GLU A 71 -9.09 2.47 25.78
C GLU A 71 -9.66 3.24 24.58
N ILE A 72 -8.80 4.04 23.96
CA ILE A 72 -9.12 4.91 22.84
C ILE A 72 -8.27 4.47 21.64
N PHE A 73 -8.94 4.32 20.51
CA PHE A 73 -8.32 4.10 19.22
C PHE A 73 -8.79 5.19 18.26
N ALA A 74 -7.90 5.75 17.45
CA ALA A 74 -8.29 6.66 16.38
C ALA A 74 -7.58 6.32 15.07
N PHE A 75 -8.29 6.51 13.96
CA PHE A 75 -7.81 6.16 12.63
C PHE A 75 -8.07 7.27 11.61
N SER A 76 -7.10 7.50 10.73
CA SER A 76 -7.25 8.28 9.51
C SER A 76 -6.44 7.66 8.37
N ALA A 77 -6.95 7.78 7.15
CA ALA A 77 -6.19 7.58 5.94
C ALA A 77 -6.52 8.69 4.93
N ARG A 78 -5.51 9.23 4.25
CA ARG A 78 -5.70 10.25 3.19
C ARG A 78 -4.51 10.24 2.24
N LYS A 79 -4.65 10.83 1.05
CA LYS A 79 -3.50 10.86 0.13
C LYS A 79 -2.43 11.76 0.70
N TYR A 80 -1.17 11.31 0.74
CA TYR A 80 -0.10 12.13 1.30
C TYR A 80 0.13 13.43 0.51
N LYS A 81 -0.22 13.44 -0.78
CA LYS A 81 -0.17 14.64 -1.63
C LYS A 81 -1.18 15.73 -1.26
N GLU A 82 -2.14 15.42 -0.40
CA GLU A 82 -3.16 16.38 0.07
C GLU A 82 -2.69 17.17 1.30
N PHE A 83 -1.53 16.85 1.88
CA PHE A 83 -1.00 17.61 3.01
C PHE A 83 -0.15 18.78 2.52
N ASP A 84 -0.27 19.94 3.16
CA ASP A 84 0.49 21.14 2.81
C ASP A 84 2.01 20.97 2.89
N ILE A 85 2.48 20.05 3.74
CA ILE A 85 3.90 19.73 3.86
C ILE A 85 4.44 18.92 2.67
N PHE A 86 3.59 18.50 1.74
CA PHE A 86 4.01 17.73 0.57
C PHE A 86 4.49 18.67 -0.53
N GLU A 87 5.68 18.40 -1.05
CA GLU A 87 6.24 19.09 -2.21
C GLU A 87 6.34 18.12 -3.40
N GLU A 88 6.14 18.63 -4.62
CA GLU A 88 6.29 17.80 -5.82
C GLU A 88 7.70 17.22 -5.91
N GLY A 89 7.81 15.91 -6.15
CA GLY A 89 9.09 15.19 -6.15
C GLY A 89 9.52 14.64 -4.79
N MET A 90 8.83 14.98 -3.70
CA MET A 90 9.13 14.46 -2.36
C MET A 90 8.90 12.94 -2.29
N SER A 91 9.92 12.20 -1.87
CA SER A 91 9.81 10.77 -1.62
C SER A 91 8.97 10.49 -0.38
N SER A 92 8.41 9.28 -0.28
CA SER A 92 7.65 8.86 0.90
C SER A 92 8.48 8.98 2.19
N LYS A 93 9.79 8.69 2.13
CA LYS A 93 10.69 8.82 3.28
C LYS A 93 10.85 10.29 3.71
N GLU A 94 11.02 11.20 2.77
CA GLU A 94 11.13 12.64 3.04
C GLU A 94 9.84 13.16 3.64
N PHE A 95 8.71 12.83 3.03
CA PHE A 95 7.39 13.21 3.54
C PHE A 95 7.13 12.68 4.96
N LEU A 96 7.47 11.41 5.23
CA LEU A 96 7.33 10.81 6.57
C LEU A 96 8.12 11.56 7.64
N ASN A 97 9.34 12.00 7.28
CA ASN A 97 10.19 12.79 8.17
C ASN A 97 9.65 14.20 8.36
N SER A 98 9.25 14.87 7.27
CA SER A 98 8.65 16.20 7.32
C SER A 98 7.40 16.18 8.20
N PHE A 99 6.51 15.21 8.01
CA PHE A 99 5.30 15.07 8.82
C PHE A 99 5.62 14.93 10.30
N TYR A 100 6.51 13.99 10.65
CA TYR A 100 6.91 13.79 12.04
C TYR A 100 7.55 15.04 12.65
N ASN A 101 8.42 15.73 11.90
CA ASN A 101 9.08 16.94 12.40
C ASN A 101 8.09 18.08 12.62
N THR A 102 7.14 18.28 11.70
CA THR A 102 6.10 19.30 11.83
C THR A 102 5.18 19.00 13.00
N ASP A 103 4.66 17.75 13.10
CA ASP A 103 3.77 17.34 14.18
C ASP A 103 4.46 17.40 15.53
N SER A 104 5.70 16.89 15.61
CA SER A 104 6.47 16.91 16.87
C SER A 104 6.85 18.32 17.32
N SER A 105 7.24 19.20 16.40
CA SER A 105 7.55 20.59 16.73
C SER A 105 6.33 21.33 17.23
N PHE A 106 5.18 21.11 16.58
CA PHE A 106 3.93 21.72 16.99
C PHE A 106 3.47 21.27 18.37
N ILE A 107 3.49 19.97 18.65
CA ILE A 107 3.15 19.43 19.96
C ILE A 107 4.13 19.93 21.03
N SER A 108 5.43 19.95 20.75
CA SER A 108 6.44 20.45 21.69
C SER A 108 6.27 21.95 21.99
N ASN A 109 5.86 22.74 21.00
CA ASN A 109 5.59 24.17 21.17
C ASN A 109 4.25 24.47 21.86
N SER A 110 3.34 23.49 21.94
CA SER A 110 2.02 23.66 22.53
C SER A 110 1.97 23.52 24.07
N GLY A 111 3.06 23.08 24.71
CA GLY A 111 3.15 22.96 26.18
C GLY A 111 3.77 21.65 26.65
N SER A 112 3.43 21.22 27.87
CA SER A 112 4.06 20.16 28.69
C SER A 112 4.04 18.72 28.14
N ALA A 113 3.86 18.56 26.83
CA ALA A 113 3.90 17.27 26.17
C ALA A 113 5.34 16.89 25.81
N VAL A 114 5.79 15.73 26.27
CA VAL A 114 7.07 15.13 25.85
C VAL A 114 6.81 14.14 24.73
N ILE A 115 7.58 14.26 23.65
CA ILE A 115 7.51 13.37 22.49
C ILE A 115 8.76 12.52 22.45
N GLU A 116 8.56 11.21 22.34
CA GLU A 116 9.66 10.26 22.24
C GLU A 116 9.43 9.37 21.02
N THR A 117 10.40 9.31 20.11
CA THR A 117 10.37 8.30 19.04
C THR A 117 10.55 6.92 19.66
N VAL A 118 9.59 6.03 19.46
CA VAL A 118 9.65 4.63 19.89
C VAL A 118 10.29 3.77 18.81
N GLU A 119 9.92 3.99 17.56
CA GLU A 119 10.44 3.27 16.40
C GLU A 119 10.38 4.12 15.15
N LYS A 120 11.37 3.99 14.27
CA LYS A 120 11.42 4.70 13.00
C LYS A 120 12.00 3.82 11.92
N THR A 121 11.24 3.66 10.84
CA THR A 121 11.65 2.92 9.64
C THR A 121 11.55 3.81 8.41
N ILE A 122 11.82 3.26 7.22
CA ILE A 122 11.59 3.95 5.95
C ILE A 122 10.11 4.11 5.60
N SER A 123 9.21 3.37 6.26
CA SER A 123 7.78 3.27 5.88
C SER A 123 6.83 3.78 6.95
N TYR A 124 7.29 3.87 8.20
CA TYR A 124 6.50 4.35 9.31
C TYR A 124 7.36 4.87 10.47
N ILE A 125 6.74 5.71 11.30
CA ILE A 125 7.28 6.22 12.56
C ILE A 125 6.24 5.94 13.65
N ILE A 126 6.73 5.46 14.78
CA ILE A 126 5.94 5.30 15.99
C ILE A 126 6.57 6.18 17.04
N TYR A 127 5.74 7.04 17.62
CA TYR A 127 6.16 7.98 18.63
C TYR A 127 5.13 8.04 19.72
N ARG A 128 5.62 8.41 20.90
CA ARG A 128 4.89 8.45 22.15
C ARG A 128 4.76 9.88 22.57
N ILE A 129 3.54 10.28 22.93
CA ILE A 129 3.23 11.61 23.44
C ILE A 129 2.79 11.46 24.89
N LYS A 130 3.53 12.06 25.81
CA LYS A 130 3.24 12.10 27.25
C LYS A 130 2.86 13.51 27.67
N ALA A 131 1.65 13.71 28.19
CA ALA A 131 1.18 15.00 28.70
C ALA A 131 0.56 14.83 30.09
N GLY A 132 1.32 15.17 31.12
CA GLY A 132 0.94 14.91 32.51
C GLY A 132 0.85 13.41 32.77
N THR A 133 -0.28 12.94 33.29
CA THR A 133 -0.53 11.51 33.36
C THR A 133 -0.77 10.92 31.97
N ASN A 134 -1.43 11.61 31.03
CA ASN A 134 -1.87 11.04 29.75
C ASN A 134 -0.71 10.56 28.85
N GLU A 135 -0.87 9.38 28.25
CA GLU A 135 0.11 8.81 27.32
C GLU A 135 -0.61 8.19 26.11
N ASN A 136 -0.21 8.65 24.93
CA ASN A 136 -0.69 8.19 23.65
C ASN A 136 0.47 7.66 22.81
N TYR A 137 0.21 6.60 22.06
CA TYR A 137 1.11 6.13 21.02
C TYR A 137 0.51 6.49 19.66
N MET A 138 1.31 7.14 18.86
CA MET A 138 1.01 7.51 17.48
C MET A 138 1.80 6.58 16.57
N LEU A 139 1.12 6.06 15.56
CA LEU A 139 1.74 5.39 14.43
C LEU A 139 1.37 6.19 13.19
N TYR A 140 2.39 6.61 12.47
CA TYR A 140 2.27 7.27 11.19
C TYR A 140 3.01 6.46 10.14
N GLY A 141 2.37 6.19 9.00
CA GLY A 141 3.05 5.49 7.92
C GLY A 141 2.43 5.72 6.56
N ILE A 142 3.16 5.30 5.54
CA ILE A 142 2.78 5.50 4.14
C ILE A 142 2.63 4.14 3.47
N LYS A 143 1.49 3.96 2.80
CA LYS A 143 1.21 2.80 1.97
C LYS A 143 0.70 3.25 0.62
N GLY A 144 1.52 3.07 -0.42
CA GLY A 144 1.20 3.62 -1.73
C GLY A 144 1.05 5.13 -1.68
N THR A 145 -0.06 5.64 -2.19
CA THR A 145 -0.42 7.07 -2.10
C THR A 145 -1.04 7.49 -0.77
N SER A 146 -1.37 6.54 0.12
CA SER A 146 -2.08 6.81 1.38
C SER A 146 -1.12 7.03 2.54
N ALA A 147 -1.26 8.16 3.22
CA ALA A 147 -0.77 8.37 4.57
C ALA A 147 -1.80 7.82 5.55
N ILE A 148 -1.35 7.03 6.52
CA ILE A 148 -2.17 6.36 7.51
C ILE A 148 -1.72 6.84 8.89
N MET A 149 -2.68 7.30 9.68
CA MET A 149 -2.49 7.75 11.06
C MET A 149 -3.30 6.86 11.98
N ILE A 150 -2.64 6.35 13.01
CA ILE A 150 -3.26 5.56 14.08
C ILE A 150 -2.85 6.15 15.41
N GLN A 151 -3.83 6.41 16.26
CA GLN A 151 -3.61 6.79 17.65
C GLN A 151 -4.16 5.70 18.56
N VAL A 152 -3.39 5.35 19.59
CA VAL A 152 -3.83 4.47 20.68
C VAL A 152 -3.55 5.17 22.01
N GLY A 153 -4.59 5.31 22.83
CA GLY A 153 -4.53 5.98 24.13
C GLY A 153 -5.46 5.34 25.15
N GLY A 154 -5.45 5.85 26.38
CA GLY A 154 -6.32 5.37 27.46
C GLY A 154 -5.65 5.44 28.84
N TYR A 155 -6.48 5.35 29.87
CA TYR A 155 -6.14 5.64 31.27
C TYR A 155 -5.27 4.58 31.97
N ASP A 156 -5.09 3.40 31.38
CA ASP A 156 -4.32 2.32 31.99
C ASP A 156 -2.90 2.22 31.39
N TYR A 157 -1.93 2.74 32.15
CA TYR A 157 -0.50 2.77 31.80
C TYR A 157 0.18 1.41 31.97
N SER A 158 -0.38 0.50 32.77
CA SER A 158 0.19 -0.83 33.01
C SER A 158 0.18 -1.71 31.74
N LYS A 159 -0.57 -1.27 30.72
CA LYS A 159 -0.77 -1.93 29.44
C LYS A 159 0.07 -1.36 28.29
N GLU A 160 1.21 -0.70 28.56
CA GLU A 160 2.15 -0.26 27.50
C GLU A 160 2.42 -1.38 26.48
N LYS A 161 2.65 -2.61 26.96
CA LYS A 161 2.80 -3.79 26.09
C LYS A 161 1.57 -4.03 25.21
N SER A 162 0.34 -3.89 25.73
CA SER A 162 -0.89 -4.07 24.94
C SER A 162 -1.08 -2.97 23.90
N LYS A 163 -0.72 -1.71 24.20
CA LYS A 163 -0.74 -0.59 23.25
C LYS A 163 0.26 -0.82 22.11
N LEU A 164 1.48 -1.23 22.45
CA LEU A 164 2.50 -1.58 21.46
C LEU A 164 2.17 -2.87 20.70
N ILE A 165 1.50 -3.85 21.33
CA ILE A 165 1.01 -5.06 20.66
C ILE A 165 -0.07 -4.68 19.66
N LEU A 166 -1.00 -3.79 20.03
CA LEU A 166 -2.03 -3.30 19.14
C LEU A 166 -1.40 -2.60 17.93
N LEU A 167 -0.47 -1.66 18.16
CA LEU A 167 0.31 -1.04 17.09
C LEU A 167 1.15 -2.06 16.31
N SER A 168 1.69 -3.09 16.94
CA SER A 168 2.46 -4.15 16.28
C SER A 168 1.57 -5.03 15.39
N ASN A 169 0.30 -5.20 15.74
CA ASN A 169 -0.68 -5.83 14.86
C ASN A 169 -0.91 -4.95 13.63
N PHE A 170 -0.95 -3.62 13.77
CA PHE A 170 -0.97 -2.70 12.62
C PHE A 170 0.35 -2.66 11.82
N ARG A 171 1.49 -2.99 12.43
CA ARG A 171 2.78 -3.19 11.74
C ARG A 171 2.78 -4.50 10.92
N LYS A 172 2.32 -5.60 11.52
CA LYS A 172 2.32 -6.97 10.98
C LYS A 172 1.18 -7.25 10.00
N ILE A 173 0.03 -6.59 10.18
CA ILE A 173 -0.93 -6.48 9.08
C ILE A 173 -0.21 -5.60 8.07
N LYS A 174 0.03 -6.11 6.86
CA LYS A 174 0.85 -5.58 5.74
C LYS A 174 0.53 -4.14 5.25
N VAL A 175 -0.10 -3.33 6.09
CA VAL A 175 -0.45 -1.92 5.88
C VAL A 175 0.78 -1.06 5.77
N LEU A 176 1.85 -1.26 6.56
CA LEU A 176 3.02 -0.36 6.55
C LEU A 176 4.37 -1.01 6.28
N GLU A 177 4.44 -2.34 6.27
CA GLU A 177 5.61 -3.02 5.71
C GLU A 177 5.62 -2.82 4.19
N ASN A 178 6.45 -1.88 3.73
CA ASN A 178 6.96 -1.90 2.37
C ASN A 178 7.87 -3.11 2.24
N ASP A 179 7.29 -4.20 1.78
CA ASP A 179 8.00 -5.34 1.18
C ASP A 179 8.73 -4.97 -0.14
N GLY A 180 9.04 -3.68 -0.34
CA GLY A 180 9.41 -3.09 -1.64
C GLY A 180 8.29 -3.19 -2.67
N VAL A 181 7.03 -3.22 -2.25
CA VAL A 181 5.89 -3.26 -3.17
C VAL A 181 5.43 -1.83 -3.42
N SER A 182 5.76 -1.29 -4.59
CA SER A 182 5.03 -0.15 -5.15
C SER A 182 3.54 -0.48 -5.14
N SER A 183 2.68 0.39 -4.60
CA SER A 183 1.26 0.10 -4.56
C SER A 183 0.70 0.23 -5.97
N TYR A 184 -0.08 -0.77 -6.34
CA TYR A 184 -0.84 -0.78 -7.58
C TYR A 184 -2.27 -1.07 -7.20
N SER A 185 -3.19 -0.35 -7.83
CA SER A 185 -4.61 -0.62 -7.71
C SER A 185 -5.12 -1.26 -9.00
N TYR A 186 -6.18 -2.03 -8.82
CA TYR A 186 -6.96 -2.57 -9.92
C TYR A 186 -8.39 -2.09 -9.77
N SER A 187 -8.99 -1.61 -10.84
CA SER A 187 -10.42 -1.38 -10.89
C SER A 187 -11.00 -2.06 -12.12
N LEU A 188 -12.27 -2.45 -11.99
CA LEU A 188 -13.08 -2.98 -13.07
C LEU A 188 -14.17 -1.94 -13.33
N ASP A 189 -14.22 -1.43 -14.56
CA ASP A 189 -15.30 -0.53 -15.00
C ASP A 189 -15.86 -1.06 -16.32
N ASN A 190 -17.15 -1.39 -16.32
CA ASN A 190 -17.85 -2.03 -17.45
C ASN A 190 -17.12 -3.25 -18.03
N GLY A 191 -16.49 -4.05 -17.16
CA GLY A 191 -15.71 -5.23 -17.50
C GLY A 191 -14.26 -4.94 -17.86
N LYS A 192 -13.92 -3.71 -18.26
CA LYS A 192 -12.56 -3.30 -18.60
C LYS A 192 -11.68 -3.28 -17.35
N LEU A 193 -10.49 -3.89 -17.44
CA LEU A 193 -9.52 -3.90 -16.35
C LEU A 193 -8.62 -2.67 -16.45
N PHE A 194 -8.58 -1.90 -15.38
CA PHE A 194 -7.65 -0.79 -15.21
C PHE A 194 -6.59 -1.18 -14.19
N VAL A 195 -5.34 -0.95 -14.55
CA VAL A 195 -4.18 -1.17 -13.67
C VAL A 195 -3.48 0.15 -13.52
N GLN A 196 -3.38 0.65 -12.28
CA GLN A 196 -2.79 1.94 -11.99
C GLN A 196 -1.68 1.79 -10.95
N GLY A 197 -0.46 2.20 -11.30
CA GLY A 197 0.63 2.38 -10.34
C GLY A 197 0.62 3.78 -9.72
N ASP A 198 1.25 3.92 -8.56
CA ASP A 198 1.32 5.18 -7.78
C ASP A 198 1.84 6.41 -8.56
N ASN A 199 2.58 6.22 -9.66
CA ASN A 199 3.26 7.27 -10.44
C ASN A 199 2.69 7.45 -11.87
N LEU A 200 1.37 7.45 -12.04
CA LEU A 200 0.66 7.68 -13.32
C LEU A 200 0.86 6.62 -14.43
N HIS A 201 1.74 5.65 -14.23
CA HIS A 201 1.87 4.49 -15.12
C HIS A 201 0.61 3.62 -15.00
N SER A 202 -0.23 3.66 -16.03
CA SER A 202 -1.44 2.87 -16.08
C SER A 202 -1.59 2.22 -17.44
N PHE A 203 -2.32 1.11 -17.45
CA PHE A 203 -2.79 0.52 -18.68
C PHE A 203 -4.20 -0.01 -18.44
N SER A 204 -4.92 -0.14 -19.55
CA SER A 204 -6.26 -0.71 -19.53
C SER A 204 -6.35 -1.84 -20.53
N LEU A 205 -7.11 -2.87 -20.15
CA LEU A 205 -7.35 -4.06 -20.96
C LEU A 205 -8.83 -4.16 -21.23
N ASP A 206 -9.18 -4.10 -22.50
CA ASP A 206 -10.53 -4.34 -22.97
C ASP A 206 -10.91 -5.82 -22.78
N GLY A 207 -12.21 -6.07 -22.74
CA GLY A 207 -12.80 -7.38 -22.43
C GLY A 207 -13.42 -7.38 -21.03
N LYS A 208 -14.31 -8.34 -20.78
CA LYS A 208 -14.95 -8.52 -19.46
C LYS A 208 -14.06 -9.35 -18.56
N TRP A 209 -13.25 -8.68 -17.75
CA TRP A 209 -12.33 -9.27 -16.80
C TRP A 209 -12.96 -9.38 -15.41
N GLU A 210 -12.66 -10.48 -14.74
CA GLU A 210 -13.05 -10.74 -13.36
C GLU A 210 -11.82 -11.09 -12.54
N LYS A 211 -11.76 -10.58 -11.32
CA LYS A 211 -10.69 -10.89 -10.36
C LYS A 211 -10.82 -12.36 -9.94
N SER A 212 -9.73 -13.12 -10.03
CA SER A 212 -9.70 -14.53 -9.65
C SER A 212 -9.07 -14.73 -8.27
N HIS A 213 -7.75 -14.88 -8.20
CA HIS A 213 -7.03 -15.17 -6.95
C HIS A 213 -5.69 -14.42 -6.91
N TYR A 214 -5.13 -14.30 -5.72
CA TYR A 214 -3.81 -13.71 -5.51
C TYR A 214 -2.80 -14.79 -5.14
N MET A 215 -1.63 -14.79 -5.77
CA MET A 215 -0.55 -15.73 -5.49
C MET A 215 0.57 -15.03 -4.75
N GLU A 216 0.69 -15.31 -3.45
CA GLU A 216 1.65 -14.64 -2.56
C GLU A 216 3.11 -14.85 -2.99
N SER A 217 3.48 -16.06 -3.41
CA SER A 217 4.87 -16.41 -3.77
C SER A 217 5.40 -15.64 -4.99
N SER A 218 4.53 -15.31 -5.95
CA SER A 218 4.86 -14.52 -7.14
C SER A 218 4.38 -13.07 -7.06
N ARG A 219 3.63 -12.75 -6.00
CA ARG A 219 2.92 -11.48 -5.77
C ARG A 219 2.02 -11.06 -6.94
N GLN A 220 1.47 -12.04 -7.66
CA GLN A 220 0.62 -11.81 -8.82
C GLN A 220 -0.86 -11.83 -8.44
N GLN A 221 -1.59 -10.81 -8.88
CA GLN A 221 -3.05 -10.85 -8.93
C GLN A 221 -3.48 -11.44 -10.27
N PHE A 222 -4.33 -12.47 -10.23
CA PHE A 222 -4.88 -13.11 -11.41
C PHE A 222 -6.27 -12.59 -11.75
N PHE A 223 -6.53 -12.51 -13.05
CA PHE A 223 -7.80 -12.13 -13.67
C PHE A 223 -8.16 -13.16 -14.73
N LYS A 224 -9.45 -13.36 -14.92
CA LYS A 224 -10.00 -14.25 -15.94
C LYS A 224 -11.05 -13.51 -16.76
N ASN A 225 -11.11 -13.76 -18.07
CA ASN A 225 -12.18 -13.22 -18.91
C ASN A 225 -13.16 -14.32 -19.35
N GLN A 226 -14.24 -13.92 -20.02
CA GLN A 226 -15.27 -14.83 -20.56
C GLN A 226 -14.73 -15.81 -21.61
N LEU A 227 -13.59 -15.51 -22.25
CA LEU A 227 -12.90 -16.37 -23.20
C LEU A 227 -11.95 -17.37 -22.51
N ASN A 228 -12.00 -17.48 -21.17
CA ASN A 228 -11.09 -18.29 -20.36
C ASN A 228 -9.61 -17.89 -20.47
N ASP A 229 -9.30 -16.69 -20.92
CA ASP A 229 -7.95 -16.16 -20.84
C ASP A 229 -7.62 -15.84 -19.38
N ASN A 230 -6.42 -16.22 -18.95
CA ASN A 230 -5.92 -15.94 -17.61
C ASN A 230 -4.76 -14.96 -17.70
N LEU A 231 -4.88 -13.88 -16.95
CA LEU A 231 -3.89 -12.83 -16.87
C LEU A 231 -3.39 -12.69 -15.44
N GLY A 232 -2.10 -12.84 -15.21
CA GLY A 232 -1.47 -12.56 -13.92
C GLY A 232 -0.69 -11.26 -14.00
N ILE A 233 -0.91 -10.33 -13.07
CA ILE A 233 -0.18 -9.06 -13.03
C ILE A 233 0.52 -8.94 -11.68
N SER A 234 1.82 -8.69 -11.69
CA SER A 234 2.55 -8.17 -10.53
C SER A 234 3.32 -6.91 -10.92
N VAL A 235 3.37 -5.95 -9.99
CA VAL A 235 4.23 -4.78 -10.07
C VAL A 235 5.11 -4.78 -8.85
N LEU A 236 6.42 -4.76 -9.06
CA LEU A 236 7.42 -4.99 -8.03
C LEU A 236 8.41 -3.85 -8.04
N SER A 237 8.86 -3.38 -6.87
CA SER A 237 9.98 -2.44 -6.86
C SER A 237 11.26 -3.18 -7.23
N THR A 238 12.11 -2.51 -7.99
CA THR A 238 13.49 -2.94 -8.22
C THR A 238 14.28 -3.03 -6.91
N HIS A 239 13.88 -2.28 -5.88
CA HIS A 239 14.43 -2.37 -4.53
C HIS A 239 14.17 -3.73 -3.84
N SER A 240 13.12 -4.46 -4.23
CA SER A 240 12.86 -5.81 -3.70
C SER A 240 13.91 -6.82 -4.15
N TYR A 241 14.74 -6.49 -5.14
CA TYR A 241 15.72 -7.41 -5.72
C TYR A 241 17.14 -6.85 -5.63
N LYS A 242 17.88 -7.27 -4.59
CA LYS A 242 19.30 -6.89 -4.40
C LYS A 242 20.20 -7.22 -5.61
N HIS A 243 19.81 -8.18 -6.44
CA HIS A 243 20.60 -8.67 -7.58
C HIS A 243 20.22 -8.05 -8.93
N ILE A 244 19.22 -7.15 -8.96
CA ILE A 244 18.74 -6.53 -10.19
C ILE A 244 19.29 -5.11 -10.28
N SER A 245 19.98 -4.84 -11.39
CA SER A 245 20.53 -3.54 -11.74
C SER A 245 19.42 -2.51 -11.80
N LYS A 246 19.70 -1.30 -11.33
CA LYS A 246 18.78 -0.16 -11.40
C LYS A 246 18.72 0.50 -12.80
N SER A 247 19.40 -0.03 -13.82
CA SER A 247 19.40 0.59 -15.15
C SER A 247 18.62 -0.19 -16.20
N GLY A 248 17.62 0.48 -16.80
CA GLY A 248 16.95 0.13 -18.06
C GLY A 248 16.76 -1.37 -18.34
N ILE A 249 17.14 -1.78 -19.55
CA ILE A 249 17.00 -3.16 -20.03
C ILE A 249 17.89 -4.16 -19.25
N LYS A 250 19.01 -3.72 -18.68
CA LYS A 250 19.90 -4.59 -17.90
C LYS A 250 19.18 -5.20 -16.71
N GLY A 251 18.36 -4.41 -16.02
CA GLY A 251 17.50 -4.91 -14.93
C GLY A 251 16.50 -5.97 -15.40
N VAL A 252 15.84 -5.74 -16.54
CA VAL A 252 14.89 -6.70 -17.14
C VAL A 252 15.56 -8.03 -17.50
N LEU A 253 16.73 -7.97 -18.15
CA LEU A 253 17.48 -9.17 -18.53
C LEU A 253 17.97 -9.96 -17.32
N GLN A 254 18.37 -9.28 -16.24
CA GLN A 254 18.74 -9.93 -14.99
C GLN A 254 17.55 -10.61 -14.31
N HIS A 255 16.39 -9.94 -14.25
CA HIS A 255 15.15 -10.55 -13.75
C HIS A 255 14.79 -11.80 -14.54
N TYR A 256 14.75 -11.70 -15.88
CA TYR A 256 14.47 -12.82 -16.77
C TYR A 256 15.44 -13.99 -16.57
N ARG A 257 16.76 -13.73 -16.43
CA ARG A 257 17.75 -14.78 -16.16
C ARG A 257 17.50 -15.47 -14.83
N TRP A 258 17.11 -14.74 -13.80
CA TRP A 258 16.74 -15.31 -12.51
C TRP A 258 15.49 -16.19 -12.64
N GLU A 259 14.43 -15.71 -13.29
CA GLU A 259 13.18 -16.48 -13.52
C GLU A 259 13.43 -17.75 -14.34
N LYS A 260 14.21 -17.64 -15.42
CA LYS A 260 14.58 -18.78 -16.28
C LYS A 260 15.33 -19.84 -15.48
N LYS A 261 16.27 -19.45 -14.60
CA LYS A 261 16.98 -20.38 -13.71
C LYS A 261 16.04 -20.99 -12.67
N PHE A 262 15.13 -20.20 -12.10
CA PHE A 262 14.13 -20.67 -11.14
C PHE A 262 13.27 -21.77 -11.77
N HIS A 263 12.59 -21.49 -12.88
CA HIS A 263 11.72 -22.46 -13.56
C HIS A 263 12.45 -23.71 -14.04
N LYS A 264 13.68 -23.57 -14.57
CA LYS A 264 14.49 -24.73 -14.94
C LYS A 264 14.78 -25.64 -13.74
N ARG A 265 15.01 -25.06 -12.55
CA ARG A 265 15.33 -25.82 -11.33
C ARG A 265 14.08 -26.46 -10.72
N THR A 266 13.00 -25.68 -10.56
CA THR A 266 11.82 -26.05 -9.79
C THR A 266 10.78 -26.82 -10.59
N THR A 267 10.51 -26.42 -11.84
CA THR A 267 9.45 -27.01 -12.67
C THR A 267 9.99 -27.74 -13.90
N LYS A 268 11.32 -27.72 -14.11
CA LYS A 268 12.00 -28.27 -15.30
C LYS A 268 11.52 -27.65 -16.63
N LEU A 269 10.82 -26.52 -16.56
CA LEU A 269 10.31 -25.84 -17.74
C LEU A 269 11.42 -25.01 -18.40
N GLN A 270 11.41 -24.97 -19.73
CA GLN A 270 12.31 -24.12 -20.50
C GLN A 270 11.64 -22.78 -20.81
N ALA A 271 12.44 -21.72 -20.76
CA ALA A 271 12.02 -20.38 -21.14
C ALA A 271 12.73 -19.94 -22.43
N GLU A 272 11.93 -19.44 -23.37
CA GLU A 272 12.33 -18.98 -24.68
C GLU A 272 12.07 -17.48 -24.81
N THR A 273 13.09 -16.71 -25.21
CA THR A 273 12.93 -15.28 -25.46
C THR A 273 12.27 -15.09 -26.83
N LEU A 274 11.14 -14.37 -26.87
CA LEU A 274 10.41 -14.12 -28.10
C LEU A 274 10.63 -12.71 -28.65
N PHE A 275 10.87 -11.74 -27.77
CA PHE A 275 11.08 -10.35 -28.17
C PHE A 275 11.83 -9.57 -27.10
N VAL A 276 12.69 -8.64 -27.53
CA VAL A 276 13.42 -7.72 -26.66
C VAL A 276 13.33 -6.31 -27.25
N ASN A 277 13.04 -5.32 -26.41
CA ASN A 277 13.12 -3.92 -26.78
C ASN A 277 14.00 -3.19 -25.77
N GLU A 278 15.25 -2.95 -26.17
CA GLU A 278 16.24 -2.31 -25.30
C GLU A 278 15.88 -0.86 -24.98
N LYS A 279 15.43 -0.10 -25.99
CA LYS A 279 15.07 1.32 -25.87
C LYS A 279 13.96 1.54 -24.84
N LYS A 280 12.94 0.68 -24.84
CA LYS A 280 11.81 0.74 -23.90
C LYS A 280 11.99 -0.15 -22.67
N SER A 281 13.14 -0.83 -22.53
CA SER A 281 13.44 -1.68 -21.39
C SER A 281 12.37 -2.73 -21.10
N PHE A 282 12.01 -3.54 -22.10
CA PHE A 282 11.12 -4.68 -21.89
C PHE A 282 11.48 -5.92 -22.72
N LEU A 283 11.00 -7.07 -22.26
CA LEU A 283 11.20 -8.38 -22.88
C LEU A 283 9.91 -9.20 -22.80
N ILE A 284 9.64 -9.97 -23.85
CA ILE A 284 8.59 -10.98 -23.88
C ILE A 284 9.23 -12.36 -24.01
N TYR A 285 8.83 -13.29 -23.17
CA TYR A 285 9.29 -14.67 -23.21
C TYR A 285 8.13 -15.66 -23.02
N LYS A 286 8.36 -16.89 -23.44
CA LYS A 286 7.44 -18.02 -23.32
C LYS A 286 8.01 -19.04 -22.37
N LEU A 287 7.15 -19.61 -21.53
CA LEU A 287 7.47 -20.77 -20.71
C LEU A 287 6.80 -22.00 -21.33
N ASN A 288 7.62 -22.97 -21.75
CA ASN A 288 7.18 -24.16 -22.50
C ASN A 288 6.59 -25.23 -21.57
N ALA A 289 5.35 -25.02 -21.14
CA ALA A 289 4.54 -25.98 -20.38
C ALA A 289 3.47 -26.63 -21.27
N LYS A 290 2.70 -27.59 -20.72
CA LYS A 290 1.54 -28.22 -21.42
C LYS A 290 0.58 -27.16 -21.97
N THR A 291 0.32 -26.11 -21.19
CA THR A 291 -0.30 -24.87 -21.66
C THR A 291 0.76 -23.77 -21.60
N PRO A 292 1.30 -23.32 -22.74
CA PRO A 292 2.33 -22.29 -22.74
C PRO A 292 1.85 -21.00 -22.10
N ASN A 293 2.69 -20.42 -21.25
CA ASN A 293 2.42 -19.14 -20.60
C ASN A 293 3.40 -18.09 -21.12
N TYR A 294 2.87 -16.93 -21.48
CA TYR A 294 3.64 -15.84 -22.10
C TYR A 294 3.79 -14.74 -21.08
N TYR A 295 5.00 -14.21 -20.97
CA TYR A 295 5.34 -13.24 -19.95
C TYR A 295 5.89 -11.98 -20.59
N LEU A 296 5.41 -10.84 -20.14
CA LEU A 296 6.03 -9.53 -20.34
C LEU A 296 6.74 -9.14 -19.04
N ILE A 297 8.04 -8.84 -19.14
CA ILE A 297 8.78 -8.12 -18.10
C ILE A 297 9.09 -6.73 -18.65
N TYR A 298 8.55 -5.70 -18.02
CA TYR A 298 8.73 -4.30 -18.42
C TYR A 298 9.25 -3.50 -17.23
N ARG A 299 10.31 -2.72 -17.43
CA ARG A 299 10.78 -1.78 -16.41
C ARG A 299 10.33 -0.36 -16.70
N VAL A 300 9.68 0.28 -15.74
CA VAL A 300 9.35 1.71 -15.76
C VAL A 300 9.90 2.36 -14.49
N GLY A 301 10.92 3.23 -14.62
CA GLY A 301 11.60 3.83 -13.48
C GLY A 301 12.15 2.77 -12.51
N ASP A 302 11.69 2.81 -11.26
CA ASP A 302 12.05 1.87 -10.20
C ASP A 302 11.12 0.66 -10.09
N LEU A 303 10.20 0.47 -11.04
CA LEU A 303 9.21 -0.60 -11.05
C LEU A 303 9.51 -1.65 -12.13
N ILE A 304 9.20 -2.91 -11.81
CA ILE A 304 9.15 -4.03 -12.74
C ILE A 304 7.71 -4.52 -12.82
N TYR A 305 7.11 -4.38 -13.99
CA TYR A 305 5.86 -5.02 -14.34
C TYR A 305 6.15 -6.42 -14.85
N LYS A 306 5.52 -7.42 -14.24
CA LYS A 306 5.52 -8.79 -14.72
C LYS A 306 4.08 -9.22 -15.00
N ILE A 307 3.79 -9.40 -16.28
CA ILE A 307 2.45 -9.75 -16.76
C ILE A 307 2.54 -11.14 -17.40
N SER A 308 1.77 -12.09 -16.89
CA SER A 308 1.62 -13.44 -17.46
C SER A 308 0.29 -13.54 -18.21
N LEU A 309 0.30 -14.23 -19.34
CA LEU A 309 -0.84 -14.49 -20.20
C LEU A 309 -0.87 -15.97 -20.56
N ALA A 310 -1.88 -16.66 -20.05
CA ALA A 310 -2.22 -18.02 -20.43
C ALA A 310 -3.60 -18.00 -21.11
N SER A 311 -3.61 -18.18 -22.43
CA SER A 311 -4.83 -18.23 -23.24
C SER A 311 -4.82 -19.50 -24.09
N LEU A 312 -5.93 -20.24 -24.07
CA LEU A 312 -6.14 -21.41 -24.92
C LEU A 312 -6.65 -21.01 -26.32
N ASN A 313 -7.23 -19.82 -26.45
CA ASN A 313 -7.96 -19.39 -27.64
C ASN A 313 -7.15 -18.44 -28.55
N MET A 314 -6.03 -17.89 -28.06
CA MET A 314 -5.17 -17.02 -28.86
C MET A 314 -4.00 -17.77 -29.51
N GLN A 315 -3.73 -17.45 -30.77
CA GLN A 315 -2.50 -17.87 -31.44
C GLN A 315 -1.28 -17.19 -30.81
N GLU A 316 -0.10 -17.79 -30.99
CA GLU A 316 1.15 -17.26 -30.40
C GLU A 316 1.44 -15.81 -30.81
N GLN A 317 1.28 -15.49 -32.09
CA GLN A 317 1.50 -14.14 -32.61
C GLN A 317 0.55 -13.12 -31.98
N ASP A 318 -0.71 -13.51 -31.72
CA ASP A 318 -1.69 -12.63 -31.08
C ASP A 318 -1.37 -12.38 -29.61
N LYS A 319 -0.86 -13.40 -28.91
CA LYS A 319 -0.39 -13.26 -27.51
C LYS A 319 0.80 -12.29 -27.44
N ILE A 320 1.75 -12.40 -28.36
CA ILE A 320 2.89 -11.48 -28.44
C ILE A 320 2.41 -10.06 -28.77
N LYS A 321 1.51 -9.90 -29.74
CA LYS A 321 0.92 -8.61 -30.12
C LYS A 321 0.16 -7.97 -28.96
N TYR A 322 -0.60 -8.77 -28.22
CA TYR A 322 -1.32 -8.34 -27.02
C TYR A 322 -0.38 -7.79 -25.95
N LEU A 323 0.65 -8.56 -25.58
CA LEU A 323 1.66 -8.11 -24.60
C LEU A 323 2.43 -6.87 -25.07
N LYS A 324 2.75 -6.77 -26.38
CA LYS A 324 3.34 -5.53 -26.95
C LYS A 324 2.41 -4.33 -26.84
N ASN A 325 1.10 -4.52 -26.96
CA ASN A 325 0.14 -3.43 -26.79
C ASN A 325 0.05 -2.95 -25.34
N ILE A 326 0.13 -3.84 -24.36
CA ILE A 326 0.26 -3.44 -22.95
C ILE A 326 1.53 -2.62 -22.74
N ALA A 327 2.66 -3.09 -23.27
CA ALA A 327 3.94 -2.39 -23.20
C ALA A 327 3.92 -0.99 -23.88
N LYS A 328 3.01 -0.73 -24.84
CA LYS A 328 2.85 0.61 -25.44
C LYS A 328 2.11 1.59 -24.53
N GLN A 329 1.24 1.08 -23.65
CA GLN A 329 0.45 1.89 -22.72
C GLN A 329 1.27 2.29 -21.48
N LEU A 330 2.16 1.40 -21.03
CA LEU A 330 3.13 1.67 -19.98
C LEU A 330 4.19 2.67 -20.48
N LYS A 331 3.95 3.97 -20.28
CA LYS A 331 4.89 5.07 -20.55
C LYS A 331 5.49 5.60 -19.28
#